data_AF-A0A7G1KS82-F1
#
_entry.id   AF-A0A7G1KS82-F1
#
_cell.length_a   1.000
_cell.length_b   1.000
_cell.length_c   1.000
_cell.angle_alpha   90.00
_cell.angle_beta   90.00
_cell.angle_gamma   90.00
#
_symmetry.space_group_name_H-M   'P 1'
#
loop_
_entity.id
_entity.type
_entity.pdbx_description
1 polymer ?
#
loop_
_entity_poly.entity_id
_entity_poly.type
_entity_poly.pdbx_seq_one_letter_code
_entity_poly.pdbx_strand_id
1 'polypeptide(L)'
;MEREHEEAMRREFAERVELNHSAYRSGVTEQQMDALYDHSRQYNQRWLNGPHAEHWQFLDDAYHDWRDRPDTMRRLTENLRHGRATGDNGGFTDVQYRSVEQAGRLVETERTRSRAERGR
;
A
#
# COMPACT_ATOMS: atom_id res chain seq x y z
N MET A 1 4.11 -17.66 -2.12
CA MET A 1 3.07 -17.08 -2.98
C MET A 1 3.56 -17.12 -4.42
N GLU A 2 2.71 -17.55 -5.35
CA GLU A 2 3.03 -17.54 -6.77
C GLU A 2 3.08 -16.13 -7.33
N ARG A 3 3.92 -15.92 -8.36
CA ARG A 3 4.18 -14.58 -8.91
C ARG A 3 2.91 -13.88 -9.39
N GLU A 4 2.02 -14.60 -10.07
CA GLU A 4 0.74 -14.06 -10.58
C GLU A 4 -0.17 -13.58 -9.44
N HIS A 5 -0.22 -14.32 -8.34
CA HIS A 5 -1.00 -13.95 -7.16
C HIS A 5 -0.41 -12.72 -6.47
N GLU A 6 0.92 -12.62 -6.42
CA GLU A 6 1.59 -11.41 -5.93
C GLU A 6 1.24 -10.20 -6.78
N GLU A 7 1.32 -10.31 -8.11
CA GLU A 7 1.05 -9.20 -9.02
C GLU A 7 -0.42 -8.73 -8.94
N ALA A 8 -1.36 -9.68 -8.86
CA ALA A 8 -2.77 -9.37 -8.63
C ALA A 8 -2.98 -8.65 -7.29
N MET A 9 -2.40 -9.18 -6.20
CA MET A 9 -2.45 -8.57 -4.87
C MET A 9 -1.95 -7.13 -4.90
N ARG A 10 -0.79 -6.90 -5.53
CA ARG A 10 -0.17 -5.58 -5.58
C ARG A 10 -1.01 -4.58 -6.38
N ARG A 11 -1.54 -4.99 -7.53
CA ARG A 11 -2.40 -4.14 -8.36
C ARG A 11 -3.64 -3.71 -7.59
N GLU A 12 -4.33 -4.67 -6.98
CA GLU A 12 -5.60 -4.42 -6.29
C GLU A 12 -5.39 -3.64 -4.98
N PHE A 13 -4.24 -3.80 -4.33
CA PHE A 13 -3.89 -2.93 -3.22
C PHE A 13 -3.72 -1.47 -3.65
N ALA A 14 -3.06 -1.23 -4.79
CA ALA A 14 -2.91 0.11 -5.34
C ALA A 14 -4.28 0.71 -5.73
N GLU A 15 -5.17 -0.09 -6.32
CA GLU A 15 -6.54 0.31 -6.63
C GLU A 15 -7.34 0.63 -5.35
N ARG A 16 -7.22 -0.19 -4.30
CA ARG A 16 -7.84 0.08 -2.99
C ARG A 16 -7.39 1.42 -2.40
N VAL A 17 -6.10 1.74 -2.48
CA VAL A 17 -5.57 3.04 -2.04
C VAL A 17 -6.16 4.18 -2.87
N GLU A 18 -6.24 4.02 -4.20
CA GLU A 18 -6.86 5.02 -5.08
C GLU A 18 -8.34 5.25 -4.75
N LEU A 19 -9.11 4.18 -4.52
CA LEU A 19 -10.52 4.27 -4.13
C LEU A 19 -10.68 5.05 -2.82
N ASN A 20 -9.87 4.72 -1.81
CA ASN A 20 -9.88 5.40 -0.52
C ASN A 20 -9.48 6.87 -0.65
N HIS A 21 -8.46 7.21 -1.45
CA HIS A 21 -8.09 8.61 -1.70
C HIS A 21 -9.20 9.35 -2.46
N SER A 22 -9.83 8.69 -3.42
CA SER A 22 -10.90 9.26 -4.24
C SER A 22 -12.12 9.66 -3.43
N ALA A 23 -12.43 8.91 -2.37
CA ALA A 23 -13.52 9.20 -1.46
C ALA A 23 -13.39 10.60 -0.79
N TYR A 24 -12.18 11.13 -0.65
CA TYR A 24 -11.92 12.44 -0.03
C TYR A 24 -11.77 13.59 -1.04
N ARG A 25 -11.98 13.36 -2.34
CA ARG A 25 -11.87 14.41 -3.36
C ARG A 25 -13.05 15.38 -3.28
N SER A 26 -12.77 16.67 -3.53
CA SER A 26 -13.79 17.70 -3.63
C SER A 26 -14.82 17.36 -4.72
N GLY A 27 -16.11 17.52 -4.41
CA GLY A 27 -17.21 17.26 -5.34
C GLY A 27 -17.71 15.82 -5.35
N VAL A 28 -17.15 14.93 -4.54
CA VAL A 28 -17.69 13.59 -4.30
C VAL A 28 -18.89 13.69 -3.35
N THR A 29 -20.03 13.13 -3.77
CA THR A 29 -21.23 13.04 -2.94
C THR A 29 -21.11 11.92 -1.92
N GLU A 30 -21.93 11.95 -0.86
CA GLU A 30 -21.99 10.87 0.14
C GLU A 30 -22.27 9.50 -0.51
N GLN A 31 -23.22 9.42 -1.45
CA GLN A 31 -23.51 8.18 -2.18
C GLN A 31 -22.31 7.67 -3.00
N GLN A 32 -21.55 8.58 -3.61
CA GLN A 32 -20.33 8.20 -4.34
C GLN A 32 -19.23 7.75 -3.38
N MET A 33 -19.13 8.40 -2.22
CA MET A 33 -18.21 8.02 -1.16
C MET A 33 -18.49 6.59 -0.66
N ASP A 34 -19.76 6.27 -0.38
CA ASP A 34 -20.19 4.94 0.05
C ASP A 34 -19.85 3.87 -1.00
N ALA A 35 -20.13 4.13 -2.27
CA ALA A 35 -19.82 3.20 -3.36
C ALA A 35 -18.30 2.94 -3.49
N LEU A 36 -17.47 3.96 -3.30
CA LEU A 36 -16.01 3.83 -3.30
C LEU A 36 -15.51 3.00 -2.11
N TYR A 37 -16.07 3.22 -0.92
CA TYR A 37 -15.74 2.43 0.28
C TYR A 37 -16.20 0.99 0.18
N ASP A 38 -17.38 0.73 -0.36
CA ASP A 38 -17.88 -0.63 -0.58
C ASP A 38 -16.97 -1.40 -1.54
N HIS A 39 -16.50 -0.75 -2.61
CA HIS A 39 -15.56 -1.37 -3.54
C HIS A 39 -14.20 -1.65 -2.88
N SER A 40 -13.66 -0.68 -2.14
CA SER A 40 -12.43 -0.84 -1.36
C SER A 40 -12.54 -2.00 -0.36
N ARG A 41 -13.68 -2.13 0.32
CA ARG A 41 -13.99 -3.19 1.27
C ARG A 41 -14.06 -4.56 0.60
N GLN A 42 -14.61 -4.66 -0.60
CA GLN A 42 -14.66 -5.92 -1.36
C GLN A 42 -13.25 -6.45 -1.65
N TYR A 43 -12.31 -5.59 -2.08
CA TYR A 43 -10.91 -5.99 -2.24
C TYR A 43 -10.30 -6.47 -0.92
N ASN A 44 -10.51 -5.70 0.15
CA ASN A 44 -9.96 -6.04 1.45
C ASN A 44 -10.48 -7.39 1.97
N GLN A 45 -11.78 -7.62 1.90
CA GLN A 45 -12.41 -8.88 2.35
C GLN A 45 -11.96 -10.08 1.52
N ARG A 46 -11.86 -9.93 0.20
CA ARG A 46 -11.44 -11.03 -0.67
C ARG A 46 -10.04 -11.53 -0.33
N TRP A 47 -9.09 -10.61 -0.13
CA TRP A 47 -7.71 -10.98 0.21
C TRP A 47 -7.57 -11.50 1.64
N LEU A 48 -8.25 -10.89 2.61
CA LEU A 48 -8.22 -11.33 4.00
C LEU A 48 -8.86 -12.71 4.23
N ASN A 49 -9.84 -13.08 3.41
CA ASN A 49 -10.47 -14.41 3.48
C ASN A 49 -9.78 -15.45 2.57
N GLY A 50 -8.74 -15.04 1.82
CA GLY A 50 -8.03 -15.89 0.87
C GLY A 50 -6.78 -16.57 1.45
N PRO A 51 -6.12 -17.45 0.68
CA PRO A 51 -4.92 -18.18 1.11
C PRO A 51 -3.67 -17.30 1.28
N HIS A 52 -3.79 -16.01 1.02
CA HIS A 52 -2.69 -15.03 1.01
C HIS A 52 -2.94 -13.86 1.96
N ALA A 53 -3.87 -14.03 2.91
CA ALA A 53 -4.29 -13.01 3.87
C ALA A 53 -3.09 -12.38 4.61
N GLU A 54 -2.11 -13.18 5.04
CA GLU A 54 -0.92 -12.69 5.75
C GLU A 54 -0.08 -11.73 4.90
N HIS A 55 0.06 -11.99 3.59
CA HIS A 55 0.82 -11.11 2.69
C HIS A 55 0.07 -9.81 2.40
N TRP A 56 -1.26 -9.88 2.31
CA TRP A 56 -2.11 -8.71 2.17
C TRP A 56 -2.08 -7.84 3.42
N GLN A 57 -2.23 -8.44 4.59
CA GLN A 57 -2.16 -7.77 5.89
C GLN A 57 -0.79 -7.13 6.09
N PHE A 58 0.30 -7.82 5.75
CA PHE A 58 1.63 -7.24 5.81
C PHE A 58 1.78 -5.99 4.93
N LEU A 59 1.21 -5.99 3.71
CA LEU A 59 1.22 -4.82 2.83
C LEU A 59 0.37 -3.67 3.39
N ASP A 60 -0.76 -3.99 4.01
CA ASP A 60 -1.63 -3.04 4.72
C ASP A 60 -0.90 -2.36 5.89
N ASP A 61 -0.26 -3.16 6.74
CA ASP A 61 0.53 -2.68 7.88
C ASP A 61 1.70 -1.81 7.40
N ALA A 62 2.45 -2.26 6.39
CA ALA A 62 3.55 -1.49 5.83
C ALA A 62 3.07 -0.15 5.25
N TYR A 63 1.90 -0.12 4.61
CA TYR A 63 1.29 1.12 4.11
C TYR A 63 0.90 2.07 5.24
N HIS A 64 0.28 1.57 6.31
CA HIS A 64 -0.02 2.36 7.50
C HIS A 64 1.25 2.89 8.18
N ASP A 65 2.28 2.07 8.32
CA ASP A 65 3.57 2.50 8.88
C ASP A 65 4.24 3.59 8.02
N TRP A 66 4.17 3.51 6.70
CA TRP A 66 4.67 4.57 5.82
C TRP A 66 3.90 5.88 5.97
N ARG A 67 2.58 5.80 6.16
CA ARG A 67 1.74 6.98 6.39
C ARG A 67 2.09 7.66 7.72
N ASP A 68 2.22 6.86 8.77
CA ASP A 68 2.33 7.34 10.15
C ASP A 68 3.78 7.65 10.55
N ARG A 69 4.75 6.88 10.04
CA ARG A 69 6.17 6.92 10.41
C ARG A 69 7.11 6.94 9.19
N PRO A 70 6.96 7.91 8.26
CA PRO A 70 7.67 7.89 6.99
C PRO A 70 9.20 7.91 7.11
N ASP A 71 9.76 8.62 8.09
CA ASP A 71 11.22 8.70 8.25
C ASP A 71 11.80 7.38 8.79
N THR A 72 11.09 6.72 9.70
CA THR A 72 11.43 5.37 10.18
C THR A 72 11.40 4.37 9.03
N MET A 73 10.35 4.40 8.21
CA MET A 73 10.19 3.49 7.09
C MET A 73 11.19 3.75 5.96
N ARG A 74 11.58 5.01 5.73
CA ARG A 74 12.67 5.35 4.79
C ARG A 74 13.98 4.73 5.25
N ARG A 75 14.36 4.92 6.52
CA ARG A 75 15.57 4.33 7.09
C ARG A 75 15.55 2.80 7.06
N LEU A 76 14.41 2.19 7.38
CA LEU A 76 14.23 0.74 7.27
C LEU A 76 14.49 0.27 5.83
N THR A 77 13.89 0.93 4.84
CA THR A 77 14.03 0.55 3.43
C THR A 77 15.47 0.73 2.94
N GLU A 78 16.16 1.78 3.36
CA GLU A 78 17.59 1.99 3.08
C GLU A 78 18.46 0.87 3.67
N ASN A 79 18.21 0.50 4.93
CA ASN A 79 18.91 -0.62 5.57
C ASN A 79 18.65 -1.94 4.85
N LEU A 80 17.40 -2.23 4.46
CA LEU A 80 17.05 -3.45 3.71
C LEU A 80 17.74 -3.50 2.34
N ARG A 81 17.82 -2.35 1.63
CA ARG A 81 18.54 -2.25 0.36
C ARG A 81 20.03 -2.51 0.53
N HIS A 82 20.64 -1.93 1.56
CA HIS A 82 22.05 -2.14 1.86
C HIS A 82 22.33 -3.60 2.24
N GLY A 83 21.53 -4.17 3.14
CA GLY A 83 21.62 -5.57 3.53
C GLY A 83 21.59 -6.50 2.31
N ARG A 84 20.62 -6.30 1.41
CA ARG A 84 20.49 -7.11 0.20
C ARG A 84 21.69 -7.07 -0.71
N ALA A 85 22.32 -5.91 -0.86
CA ALA A 85 23.55 -5.77 -1.64
C ALA A 85 24.70 -6.61 -1.04
N THR A 86 24.64 -6.93 0.25
CA THR A 86 25.63 -7.73 0.98
C THR A 86 25.18 -9.18 1.26
N GLY A 87 24.01 -9.58 0.76
CA GLY A 87 23.44 -10.92 0.97
C GLY A 87 22.61 -11.09 2.25
N ASP A 88 22.43 -10.03 3.04
CA ASP A 88 21.56 -10.03 4.22
C ASP A 88 20.16 -9.49 3.89
N ASN A 89 19.14 -10.34 4.00
CA ASN A 89 17.76 -9.94 3.74
C ASN A 89 17.07 -9.32 4.98
N GLY A 90 17.76 -9.18 6.12
CA GLY A 90 17.20 -8.57 7.33
C GLY A 90 16.01 -9.33 7.90
N GLY A 91 15.89 -10.62 7.60
CA GLY A 91 14.74 -11.46 7.94
C GLY A 91 13.51 -11.26 7.04
N PHE A 92 13.57 -10.41 6.02
CA PHE A 92 12.45 -10.18 5.09
C PHE A 92 12.47 -11.19 3.95
N THR A 93 11.29 -11.74 3.66
CA THR A 93 11.07 -12.43 2.38
C THR A 93 11.06 -11.43 1.22
N ASP A 94 11.24 -11.95 0.02
CA ASP A 94 11.13 -11.19 -1.23
C ASP A 94 9.80 -10.44 -1.39
N VAL A 95 8.71 -11.08 -0.99
CA VAL A 95 7.36 -10.49 -1.05
C VAL A 95 7.23 -9.34 -0.06
N GLN A 96 7.70 -9.54 1.18
CA GLN A 96 7.66 -8.49 2.22
C GLN A 96 8.50 -7.28 1.84
N TYR A 97 9.72 -7.49 1.33
CA TYR A 97 10.56 -6.39 0.85
C TYR A 97 9.84 -5.57 -0.23
N ARG A 98 9.30 -6.25 -1.25
CA ARG A 98 8.57 -5.58 -2.34
C ARG A 98 7.30 -4.88 -1.84
N SER A 99 6.67 -5.37 -0.77
CA SER A 99 5.53 -4.73 -0.13
C SER A 99 5.90 -3.44 0.58
N VAL A 100 7.02 -3.41 1.32
CA VAL A 100 7.53 -2.17 1.92
C VAL A 100 7.85 -1.13 0.84
N GLU A 101 8.50 -1.52 -0.26
CA GLU A 101 8.79 -0.58 -1.35
C GLU A 101 7.54 -0.07 -2.06
N GLN A 102 6.55 -0.94 -2.28
CA GLN A 102 5.28 -0.52 -2.87
C GLN A 102 4.53 0.46 -1.96
N ALA A 103 4.41 0.15 -0.68
CA ALA A 103 3.76 0.99 0.31
C ALA A 103 4.35 2.42 0.31
N GLY A 104 5.69 2.53 0.31
CA GLY A 104 6.36 3.83 0.25
C GLY A 104 6.02 4.64 -0.99
N ARG A 105 6.02 4.00 -2.17
CA ARG A 105 5.65 4.65 -3.44
C ARG A 105 4.21 5.14 -3.45
N LEU A 106 3.28 4.35 -2.91
CA LEU A 106 1.86 4.74 -2.83
C LEU A 106 1.67 5.96 -1.94
N VAL A 107 2.28 5.96 -0.74
CA VAL A 107 2.19 7.09 0.19
C VAL A 107 2.83 8.37 -0.36
N GLU A 108 3.96 8.26 -1.05
CA GLU A 108 4.59 9.40 -1.72
C GLU A 108 3.72 9.97 -2.84
N THR A 109 3.05 9.09 -3.59
CA THR A 109 2.12 9.48 -4.66
C THR A 109 0.91 10.22 -4.08
N GLU A 110 0.28 9.70 -3.02
CA GLU A 110 -0.83 10.37 -2.32
C GLU A 110 -0.42 11.76 -1.83
N ARG A 111 0.72 11.86 -1.12
CA ARG A 111 1.22 13.14 -0.59
C ARG A 111 1.48 14.17 -1.69
N THR A 112 2.04 13.73 -2.81
CA THR A 112 2.31 14.60 -3.97
C THR A 112 1.00 15.14 -4.57
N ARG A 113 -0.02 14.27 -4.69
CA ARG A 113 -1.35 14.67 -5.20
C ARG A 113 -2.06 15.62 -4.25
N SER A 114 -2.14 15.30 -2.96
CA SER A 114 -2.76 16.18 -1.96
C SER A 114 -2.09 17.55 -1.91
N ARG A 115 -0.76 17.63 -2.10
CA ARG A 115 -0.06 18.92 -2.20
C ARG A 115 -0.45 19.69 -3.47
N ALA A 116 -0.59 19.01 -4.61
CA ALA A 116 -1.01 19.62 -5.87
C ALA A 116 -2.46 20.12 -5.82
N GLU A 117 -3.34 19.45 -5.06
CA GLU A 117 -4.74 19.84 -4.88
C GLU A 117 -4.90 21.02 -3.91
N ARG A 118 -4.08 21.12 -2.85
CA ARG A 118 -4.08 22.25 -1.90
C ARG A 118 -3.40 23.52 -2.41
N GLY A 119 -2.59 23.41 -3.45
CA GLY A 119 -1.86 24.54 -4.05
C GLY A 119 -2.62 25.26 -5.18
N ARG A 120 -3.87 24.86 -5.45
CA ARG A 120 -4.79 25.50 -6.41
C ARG A 120 -5.84 26.31 -5.66
#